data_AF-A0A1F3BND9-F1
#
_entry.id   AF-A0A1F3BND9-F1
#
_cell.length_a   1.000
_cell.length_b   1.000
_cell.length_c   1.000
_cell.angle_alpha   90.00
_cell.angle_beta   90.00
_cell.angle_gamma   90.00
#
_symmetry.space_group_name_H-M   'P 1'
#
loop_
_entity.id
_entity.type
_entity.pdbx_description
1 polymer ?
#
loop_
_entity_poly.entity_id
_entity_poly.type
_entity_poly.pdbx_seq_one_letter_code
_entity_poly.pdbx_strand_id
1 'polypeptide(L)'
;MSQGDYNVALIVAQDAVNIAEGNELEEAENYVKLLNIRIDLAQNEKTIFDIDAQQEQIIRNMASLETETGTDALIILETVYGEEFAYPILKFGNEARSMKFNNNVSGIDNQNFNSEMFEIYPNPNDGKMYLDYELETEGNLIIYDKIGRKISEYNLSSGKNKLTLNNLKLESGIYIYRIKSGLEFIKEGKLVIIK
;
A
#
# COMPACT_ATOMS: atom_id res chain seq x y z
N MET A 1 -0.73 14.54 31.45
CA MET A 1 0.57 13.88 31.28
C MET A 1 1.61 14.83 31.85
N SER A 2 2.31 14.43 32.92
CA SER A 2 3.44 15.23 33.42
C SER A 2 4.52 15.21 32.35
N GLN A 3 5.12 16.36 32.05
CA GLN A 3 6.27 16.45 31.15
C GLN A 3 7.38 15.54 31.74
N GLY A 4 7.85 14.56 30.95
CA GLY A 4 8.89 13.61 31.36
C GLY A 4 8.43 12.23 31.87
N ASP A 5 7.12 11.93 31.93
CA ASP A 5 6.64 10.58 32.24
C ASP A 5 6.50 9.73 30.96
N TYR A 6 7.58 9.04 30.58
CA TYR A 6 7.66 8.21 29.37
C TYR A 6 7.16 6.77 29.56
N ASN A 7 6.75 6.39 30.78
CA ASN A 7 6.36 5.00 31.09
C ASN A 7 5.18 4.54 30.23
N VAL A 8 4.20 5.42 30.00
CA VAL A 8 3.04 5.12 29.16
C VAL A 8 3.45 4.88 27.71
N ALA A 9 4.38 5.66 27.17
CA ALA A 9 4.87 5.50 25.80
C ALA A 9 5.65 4.18 25.64
N LEU A 10 6.44 3.82 26.64
CA LEU A 10 7.22 2.57 26.66
C LEU A 10 6.33 1.33 26.75
N ILE A 11 5.28 1.38 27.57
CA ILE A 11 4.27 0.30 27.66
C ILE A 11 3.59 0.10 26.30
N VAL A 12 3.12 1.18 25.67
CA VAL A 12 2.46 1.10 24.35
C VAL A 12 3.40 0.56 23.27
N ALA A 13 4.67 0.95 23.29
CA ALA A 13 5.66 0.45 22.35
C ALA A 13 5.97 -1.05 22.58
N GLN A 14 6.01 -1.49 23.84
CA GLN A 14 6.21 -2.90 24.19
C GLN A 14 4.99 -3.76 23.81
N ASP A 15 3.78 -3.22 23.94
CA ASP A 15 2.55 -3.87 23.46
C ASP A 15 2.59 -4.07 21.94
N ALA A 16 3.15 -3.10 21.18
CA ALA A 16 3.31 -3.25 19.74
C ALA A 16 4.24 -4.42 19.36
N VAL A 17 5.29 -4.67 20.12
CA VAL A 17 6.16 -5.85 19.94
C VAL A 17 5.39 -7.15 20.21
N ASN A 18 4.56 -7.18 21.24
CA ASN A 18 3.77 -8.36 21.60
C ASN A 18 2.70 -8.72 20.55
N ILE A 19 2.28 -7.74 19.73
CA ILE A 19 1.29 -7.90 18.67
C ILE A 19 1.97 -8.18 17.31
N ALA A 20 3.25 -7.83 17.14
CA ALA A 20 3.97 -8.01 15.90
C ALA A 20 4.19 -9.50 15.59
N GLU A 21 3.94 -9.89 14.33
CA GLU A 21 4.13 -11.26 13.86
C GLU A 21 5.06 -11.31 12.62
N GLY A 22 5.79 -12.41 12.49
CA GLY A 22 6.68 -12.66 11.35
C GLY A 22 7.78 -11.60 11.20
N ASN A 23 7.97 -11.09 9.98
CA ASN A 23 9.04 -10.15 9.65
C ASN A 23 8.87 -8.76 10.32
N GLU A 24 7.73 -8.47 10.94
CA GLU A 24 7.50 -7.20 11.65
C GLU A 24 8.07 -7.22 13.07
N LEU A 25 8.32 -8.40 13.64
CA LEU A 25 8.78 -8.54 15.02
C LEU A 25 10.16 -7.92 15.24
N GLU A 26 11.12 -8.21 14.34
CA GLU A 26 12.48 -7.68 14.44
C GLU A 26 12.49 -6.15 14.34
N GLU A 27 11.65 -5.57 13.49
CA GLU A 27 11.53 -4.12 13.37
C GLU A 27 10.88 -3.49 14.60
N ALA A 28 9.81 -4.10 15.13
CA ALA A 28 9.18 -3.64 16.36
C ALA A 28 10.16 -3.68 17.55
N GLU A 29 10.96 -4.73 17.66
CA GLU A 29 12.00 -4.83 18.70
C GLU A 29 13.06 -3.73 18.55
N ASN A 30 13.52 -3.46 17.33
CA ASN A 30 14.51 -2.40 17.09
C ASN A 30 13.94 -1.02 17.37
N TYR A 31 12.69 -0.77 16.99
CA TYR A 31 12.00 0.47 17.32
C TYR A 31 11.94 0.69 18.84
N VAL A 32 11.58 -0.34 19.62
CA VAL A 32 11.56 -0.25 21.09
C VAL A 32 12.96 0.00 21.66
N LYS A 33 14.00 -0.65 21.13
CA LYS A 33 15.40 -0.39 21.56
C LYS A 33 15.79 1.08 21.33
N LEU A 34 15.49 1.63 20.16
CA LEU A 34 15.79 3.02 19.85
C LEU A 34 14.99 3.99 20.73
N LEU A 35 13.72 3.68 20.99
CA LEU A 35 12.87 4.47 21.88
C LEU A 35 13.41 4.48 23.31
N ASN A 36 13.87 3.33 23.82
CA ASN A 36 14.47 3.21 25.15
C ASN A 36 15.74 4.07 25.27
N ILE A 37 16.60 4.09 24.25
CA ILE A 37 17.78 4.97 24.22
C ILE A 37 17.34 6.44 24.28
N ARG A 38 16.36 6.86 23.46
CA ARG A 38 15.86 8.24 23.47
C ARG A 38 15.24 8.63 24.82
N ILE A 39 14.50 7.72 25.45
CA ILE A 39 13.89 7.92 26.77
C ILE A 39 14.97 8.04 27.85
N ASP A 40 15.95 7.13 27.88
CA ASP A 40 17.04 7.16 28.85
C ASP A 40 17.82 8.48 28.76
N LEU A 41 18.16 8.91 27.54
CA LEU A 41 18.81 10.21 27.33
C LEU A 41 17.92 11.35 27.86
N ALA A 42 16.64 11.38 27.48
CA ALA A 42 15.73 12.44 27.90
C ALA A 42 15.48 12.48 29.42
N GLN A 43 15.40 11.33 30.09
CA GLN A 43 15.23 11.23 31.55
C GLN A 43 16.47 11.72 32.31
N ASN A 44 17.65 11.57 31.72
CA ASN A 44 18.91 12.04 32.27
C ASN A 44 19.30 13.46 31.77
N GLU A 45 18.36 14.20 31.16
CA GLU A 45 18.57 15.54 30.58
C GLU A 45 19.71 15.59 29.52
N LYS A 46 19.95 14.45 28.88
CA LYS A 46 20.94 14.25 27.83
C LYS A 46 20.32 14.35 26.45
N THR A 47 21.17 14.58 25.46
CA THR A 47 20.78 14.66 24.05
C THR A 47 21.35 13.47 23.27
N ILE A 48 21.00 13.36 21.99
CA ILE A 48 21.62 12.38 21.08
C ILE A 48 23.14 12.55 20.98
N PHE A 49 23.70 13.70 21.36
CA PHE A 49 25.14 13.93 21.38
C PHE A 49 25.84 13.30 22.60
N ASP A 50 25.09 12.83 23.59
CA ASP A 50 25.58 12.23 24.84
C ASP A 50 25.42 10.71 24.87
N ILE A 51 25.27 10.09 23.69
CA ILE A 51 25.18 8.64 23.51
C ILE A 51 26.45 7.96 24.04
N ASP A 52 26.28 6.93 24.86
CA ASP A 52 27.40 6.14 25.37
C ASP A 52 27.83 5.02 24.41
N ALA A 53 28.97 4.39 24.69
CA ALA A 53 29.54 3.34 23.83
C ALA A 53 28.64 2.09 23.68
N GLN A 54 27.81 1.76 24.68
CA GLN A 54 26.87 0.63 24.57
C GLN A 54 25.68 1.00 23.68
N GLN A 55 25.13 2.20 23.88
CA GLN A 55 24.05 2.75 23.05
C GLN A 55 24.50 2.91 21.60
N GLU A 56 25.73 3.38 21.37
CA GLU A 56 26.35 3.49 20.05
C GLU A 56 26.39 2.13 19.34
N GLN A 57 26.85 1.06 20.02
CA GLN A 57 26.92 -0.26 19.41
C GLN A 57 25.54 -0.80 19.02
N ILE A 58 24.51 -0.52 19.83
CA ILE A 58 23.12 -0.87 19.51
C ILE A 58 22.66 -0.12 18.26
N ILE A 59 22.96 1.18 18.16
CA ILE A 59 22.65 2.01 16.99
C ILE A 59 23.37 1.50 15.74
N ARG A 60 24.66 1.13 15.83
CA ARG A 60 25.41 0.55 14.72
C ARG A 60 24.83 -0.78 14.24
N ASN A 61 24.38 -1.62 15.17
CA ASN A 61 23.72 -2.88 14.82
C ASN A 61 22.39 -2.61 14.09
N MET A 62 21.58 -1.65 14.55
CA MET A 62 20.33 -1.27 13.89
C MET A 62 20.57 -0.65 12.51
N ALA A 63 21.58 0.20 12.37
CA ALA A 63 21.96 0.84 11.11
C ALA A 63 22.41 -0.16 10.02
N SER A 64 22.79 -1.39 10.41
CA SER A 64 23.13 -2.45 9.46
C SER A 64 21.91 -3.11 8.80
N LEU A 65 20.70 -2.81 9.28
CA LEU A 65 19.45 -3.36 8.79
C LEU A 65 18.79 -2.37 7.81
N GLU A 66 18.26 -2.87 6.70
CA GLU A 66 17.54 -2.06 5.69
C GLU A 66 16.09 -1.78 6.12
N THR A 67 15.90 -1.18 7.30
CA THR A 67 14.58 -0.90 7.88
C THR A 67 14.35 0.59 8.17
N GLU A 68 13.13 0.97 8.54
CA GLU A 68 12.79 2.35 8.92
C GLU A 68 13.62 2.78 10.14
N THR A 69 13.68 1.93 11.17
CA THR A 69 14.50 2.17 12.37
C THR A 69 16.01 2.17 12.03
N GLY A 70 16.45 1.35 11.07
CA GLY A 70 17.83 1.37 10.58
C GLY A 70 18.19 2.71 9.93
N THR A 71 17.27 3.32 9.19
CA THR A 71 17.46 4.66 8.61
C THR A 71 17.58 5.73 9.69
N ASP A 72 16.71 5.69 10.71
CA ASP A 72 16.81 6.56 11.88
C ASP A 72 18.16 6.42 12.59
N ALA A 73 18.67 5.19 12.72
CA ALA A 73 19.97 4.91 13.32
C ALA A 73 21.14 5.50 12.48
N LEU A 74 21.07 5.41 11.16
CA LEU A 74 22.04 6.03 10.25
C LEU A 74 22.07 7.56 10.40
N ILE A 75 20.89 8.20 10.50
CA ILE A 75 20.78 9.65 10.70
C ILE A 75 21.43 10.06 12.03
N ILE A 76 21.25 9.26 13.08
CA ILE A 76 21.89 9.53 14.38
C ILE A 76 23.41 9.42 14.24
N LEU A 77 23.93 8.38 13.59
CA LEU A 77 25.38 8.22 13.41
C LEU A 77 25.99 9.34 12.56
N GLU A 78 25.31 9.77 11.50
CA GLU A 78 25.70 10.92 10.68
C GLU A 78 25.70 12.20 11.51
N THR A 79 24.63 12.47 12.26
CA THR A 79 24.47 13.72 13.02
C THR A 79 25.44 13.83 14.19
N VAL A 80 25.69 12.71 14.90
CA VAL A 80 26.49 12.70 16.14
C VAL A 80 27.98 12.53 15.84
N TYR A 81 28.34 11.65 14.90
CA TYR A 81 29.73 11.28 14.62
C TYR A 81 30.26 11.84 13.30
N GLY A 82 29.41 12.44 12.46
CA GLY A 82 29.81 12.94 11.14
C GLY A 82 30.15 11.82 10.16
N GLU A 83 29.63 10.61 10.39
CA GLU A 83 29.87 9.47 9.51
C GLU A 83 29.06 9.59 8.22
N GLU A 84 29.75 9.54 7.08
CA GLU A 84 29.10 9.52 5.78
C GLU A 84 28.70 8.08 5.42
N PHE A 85 27.41 7.83 5.29
CA PHE A 85 26.89 6.55 4.80
C PHE A 85 26.50 6.67 3.33
N ALA A 86 26.90 5.69 2.54
CA ALA A 86 26.37 5.54 1.18
C ALA A 86 24.92 5.05 1.30
N TYR A 87 23.95 5.96 1.28
CA TYR A 87 22.55 5.57 1.27
C TYR A 87 22.29 4.75 0.00
N PRO A 88 21.92 3.46 0.11
CA PRO A 88 21.38 2.78 -1.05
C PRO A 88 20.16 3.59 -1.47
N ILE A 89 20.07 3.94 -2.76
CA ILE A 89 18.79 4.40 -3.31
C ILE A 89 17.83 3.26 -2.99
N LEU A 90 16.93 3.46 -2.03
CA LEU A 90 15.82 2.57 -1.78
C LEU A 90 15.04 2.53 -3.07
N LYS A 91 15.36 1.57 -3.94
CA LYS A 91 14.45 1.16 -4.98
C LYS A 91 13.27 0.67 -4.17
N PHE A 92 12.18 1.44 -4.16
CA PHE A 92 10.88 0.87 -3.84
C PHE A 92 10.84 -0.41 -4.67
N GLY A 93 10.91 -1.57 -4.02
CA GLY A 93 10.76 -2.82 -4.72
C GLY A 93 9.46 -2.74 -5.51
N ASN A 94 9.30 -3.58 -6.53
CA ASN A 94 7.97 -3.82 -7.08
C ASN A 94 7.01 -4.46 -6.05
N GLU A 95 7.34 -4.43 -4.76
CA GLU A 95 6.37 -4.40 -3.68
C GLU A 95 5.67 -3.06 -3.76
N ALA A 96 4.62 -3.02 -4.60
CA ALA A 96 3.55 -2.08 -4.42
C ALA A 96 3.35 -1.88 -2.92
N ARG A 97 3.25 -0.64 -2.44
CA ARG A 97 2.67 -0.34 -1.15
C ARG A 97 1.24 -0.88 -1.15
N SER A 98 1.06 -2.19 -1.04
CA SER A 98 -0.20 -2.77 -0.65
C SER A 98 -0.29 -2.42 0.82
N MET A 99 -1.25 -1.56 1.15
CA MET A 99 -1.68 -1.39 2.53
C MET A 99 -1.80 -2.79 3.14
N LYS A 100 -1.05 -3.07 4.21
CA LYS A 100 -1.35 -4.23 5.04
C LYS A 100 -2.73 -3.97 5.63
N PHE A 101 -3.75 -4.59 5.06
CA PHE A 101 -5.08 -4.60 5.64
C PHE A 101 -4.97 -5.42 6.94
N ASN A 102 -5.16 -4.75 8.07
CA ASN A 102 -5.37 -5.41 9.34
C ASN A 102 -6.68 -6.21 9.20
N ASN A 103 -6.59 -7.54 9.09
CA ASN A 103 -7.71 -8.46 8.90
C ASN A 103 -8.71 -8.47 10.09
N ASN A 104 -8.55 -7.59 11.07
CA ASN A 104 -9.46 -7.42 12.21
C ASN A 104 -10.53 -6.34 11.98
N VAL A 105 -10.56 -5.70 10.81
CA VAL A 105 -11.81 -5.11 10.34
C VAL A 105 -12.62 -6.26 9.78
N SER A 106 -13.76 -6.57 10.40
CA SER A 106 -14.81 -7.38 9.78
C SER A 106 -15.37 -6.60 8.59
N GLY A 107 -14.57 -6.57 7.53
CA GLY A 107 -14.79 -5.86 6.29
C GLY A 107 -14.93 -6.90 5.21
N ILE A 108 -16.06 -7.61 5.26
CA ILE A 108 -16.55 -8.55 4.25
C ILE A 108 -15.55 -9.70 4.03
N ASP A 109 -15.94 -10.87 4.52
CA ASP A 109 -15.33 -12.16 4.17
C ASP A 109 -14.85 -12.16 2.72
N ASN A 110 -13.74 -12.87 2.49
CA ASN A 110 -13.37 -13.40 1.19
C ASN A 110 -14.58 -14.10 0.54
N GLN A 111 -15.49 -13.33 -0.05
CA GLN A 111 -16.33 -13.81 -1.10
C GLN A 111 -15.32 -14.10 -2.18
N ASN A 112 -15.11 -15.39 -2.42
CA ASN A 112 -14.54 -15.90 -3.64
C ASN A 112 -14.88 -14.91 -4.74
N PHE A 113 -13.90 -14.11 -5.19
CA PHE A 113 -14.06 -13.38 -6.43
C PHE A 113 -14.17 -14.50 -7.45
N ASN A 114 -15.40 -14.91 -7.73
CA ASN A 114 -15.73 -15.58 -8.96
C ASN A 114 -15.21 -14.64 -10.03
N SER A 115 -14.02 -14.94 -10.54
CA SER A 115 -13.38 -14.26 -11.65
C SER A 115 -14.29 -14.25 -12.89
N GLU A 116 -15.38 -15.03 -12.85
CA GLU A 116 -16.39 -15.22 -13.88
C GLU A 116 -17.52 -14.17 -13.93
N MET A 117 -17.61 -13.19 -13.01
CA MET A 117 -18.73 -12.22 -13.03
C MET A 117 -18.56 -11.08 -14.04
N PHE A 118 -17.34 -10.73 -14.46
CA PHE A 118 -17.09 -9.64 -15.41
C PHE A 118 -15.81 -9.88 -16.21
N GLU A 119 -15.94 -10.32 -17.45
CA GLU A 119 -14.81 -10.60 -18.34
C GLU A 119 -14.91 -9.83 -19.66
N ILE A 120 -13.88 -9.06 -19.99
CA ILE A 120 -13.75 -8.41 -21.30
C ILE A 120 -12.70 -9.14 -22.13
N TYR A 121 -13.11 -9.63 -23.30
CA TYR A 121 -12.22 -10.34 -24.22
C TYR A 121 -12.58 -10.11 -25.69
N PRO A 122 -11.60 -10.21 -26.62
CA PRO A 122 -10.18 -10.27 -26.31
C PRO A 122 -9.67 -8.92 -25.76
N ASN A 123 -8.62 -8.98 -24.95
CA ASN A 123 -7.91 -7.80 -24.48
C ASN A 123 -6.42 -8.16 -24.42
N PRO A 124 -5.56 -7.66 -25.33
CA PRO A 124 -5.83 -6.59 -26.31
C PRO A 124 -6.83 -6.94 -27.43
N ASN A 125 -7.43 -5.93 -28.08
CA ASN A 125 -8.30 -6.11 -29.25
C ASN A 125 -8.13 -4.99 -30.30
N ASP A 126 -8.76 -5.15 -31.46
CA ASP A 126 -8.72 -4.23 -32.62
C ASP A 126 -9.89 -3.23 -32.65
N GLY A 127 -10.64 -3.11 -31.55
CA GLY A 127 -11.89 -2.36 -31.47
C GLY A 127 -13.14 -3.26 -31.42
N LYS A 128 -12.98 -4.57 -31.57
CA LYS A 128 -14.02 -5.58 -31.37
C LYS A 128 -13.79 -6.37 -30.08
N MET A 129 -14.70 -6.26 -29.11
CA MET A 129 -14.61 -6.98 -27.84
C MET A 129 -16.00 -7.40 -27.34
N TYR A 130 -16.01 -8.32 -26.39
CA TYR A 130 -17.19 -8.80 -25.69
C TYR A 130 -16.99 -8.59 -24.20
N LEU A 131 -18.06 -8.18 -23.52
CA LEU A 131 -18.16 -8.18 -22.07
C LEU A 131 -19.16 -9.26 -21.67
N ASP A 132 -18.68 -10.32 -21.05
CA ASP A 132 -19.53 -11.27 -20.33
C ASP A 132 -19.68 -10.76 -18.90
N TYR A 133 -20.92 -10.64 -18.43
CA TYR A 133 -21.17 -10.07 -17.12
C TYR A 133 -22.41 -10.64 -16.43
N GLU A 134 -22.44 -10.55 -15.11
CA GLU A 134 -23.61 -10.87 -14.29
C GLU A 134 -23.88 -9.76 -13.27
N LEU A 135 -25.08 -9.17 -13.32
CA LEU A 135 -25.49 -8.07 -12.45
C LEU A 135 -26.77 -8.41 -11.70
N GLU A 136 -26.84 -8.09 -10.41
CA GLU A 136 -28.10 -8.23 -9.65
C GLU A 136 -29.14 -7.18 -10.08
N THR A 137 -28.68 -6.00 -10.47
CA THR A 137 -29.50 -4.82 -10.83
C THR A 137 -28.93 -4.14 -12.07
N GLU A 138 -29.75 -3.34 -12.77
CA GLU A 138 -29.29 -2.62 -13.97
C GLU A 138 -28.11 -1.69 -13.66
N GLY A 139 -27.13 -1.66 -14.56
CA GLY A 139 -25.90 -0.90 -14.40
C GLY A 139 -25.42 -0.26 -15.68
N ASN A 140 -24.27 0.42 -15.62
CA ASN A 140 -23.65 1.08 -16.75
C ASN A 140 -22.17 0.69 -16.87
N LEU A 141 -21.74 0.38 -18.09
CA LEU A 141 -20.33 0.33 -18.49
C LEU A 141 -19.93 1.68 -19.07
N ILE A 142 -18.91 2.31 -18.51
CA ILE A 142 -18.37 3.59 -18.97
C ILE A 142 -16.90 3.42 -19.35
N ILE A 143 -16.51 3.89 -20.53
CA ILE A 143 -15.12 3.86 -21.01
C ILE A 143 -14.55 5.28 -21.00
N TYR A 144 -13.34 5.42 -20.47
CA TYR A 144 -12.58 6.66 -20.33
C TYR A 144 -11.26 6.59 -21.10
N ASP A 145 -10.78 7.73 -21.56
CA ASP A 145 -9.43 7.86 -22.08
C ASP A 145 -8.37 7.92 -20.95
N LYS A 146 -7.10 7.94 -21.35
CA LYS A 146 -5.95 8.03 -20.43
C LYS A 146 -5.91 9.27 -19.53
N ILE A 147 -6.74 10.28 -19.80
CA ILE A 147 -6.84 11.53 -19.01
C ILE A 147 -8.17 11.56 -18.24
N GLY A 148 -8.96 10.48 -18.26
CA GLY A 148 -10.23 10.36 -17.54
C GLY A 148 -11.44 10.99 -18.25
N ARG A 149 -11.34 11.35 -19.54
CA ARG A 149 -12.48 11.87 -20.30
C ARG A 149 -13.40 10.71 -20.73
N LYS A 150 -14.70 10.81 -20.44
CA LYS A 150 -15.70 9.81 -20.85
C LYS A 150 -15.80 9.73 -22.37
N ILE A 151 -15.61 8.55 -22.94
CA ILE A 151 -15.68 8.28 -24.39
C ILE A 151 -17.03 7.67 -24.75
N SER A 152 -17.47 6.68 -23.99
CA SER A 152 -18.70 5.94 -24.27
C SER A 152 -19.33 5.40 -23.00
N GLU A 153 -20.63 5.17 -23.06
CA GLU A 153 -21.43 4.62 -21.96
C GLU A 153 -22.46 3.65 -22.54
N TYR A 154 -22.63 2.51 -21.88
CA TYR A 154 -23.52 1.43 -22.28
C TYR A 154 -24.34 0.99 -21.07
N ASN A 155 -25.65 0.90 -21.23
CA ASN A 155 -26.53 0.34 -20.22
C ASN A 155 -26.40 -1.18 -20.20
N LEU A 156 -26.34 -1.76 -19.01
CA LEU A 156 -26.23 -3.18 -18.72
C LEU A 156 -27.49 -3.62 -18.00
N SER A 157 -28.24 -4.57 -18.58
CA SER A 157 -29.39 -5.18 -17.92
C SER A 157 -28.97 -6.10 -16.78
N SER A 158 -29.85 -6.31 -15.80
CA SER A 158 -29.63 -7.32 -14.75
C SER A 158 -29.63 -8.76 -15.30
N GLY A 159 -29.09 -9.69 -14.52
CA GLY A 159 -28.84 -11.08 -14.86
C GLY A 159 -27.51 -11.31 -15.59
N LYS A 160 -27.30 -12.56 -15.99
CA LYS A 160 -26.13 -13.01 -16.76
C LYS A 160 -26.33 -12.69 -18.24
N ASN A 161 -25.47 -11.84 -18.79
CA ASN A 161 -25.59 -11.28 -20.13
C ASN A 161 -24.23 -11.18 -20.84
N LYS A 162 -24.30 -10.96 -22.15
CA LYS A 162 -23.14 -10.74 -23.02
C LYS A 162 -23.35 -9.48 -23.85
N LEU A 163 -22.54 -8.46 -23.61
CA LEU A 163 -22.53 -7.23 -24.38
C LEU A 163 -21.47 -7.32 -25.49
N THR A 164 -21.87 -7.01 -26.72
CA THR A 164 -20.99 -6.99 -27.89
C THR A 164 -20.61 -5.54 -28.23
N LEU A 165 -19.31 -5.25 -28.27
CA LEU A 165 -18.75 -3.91 -28.49
C LEU A 165 -17.90 -3.94 -29.78
N ASN A 166 -18.52 -3.65 -30.93
CA ASN A 166 -17.91 -3.87 -32.25
C ASN A 166 -17.63 -2.60 -33.08
N ASN A 167 -18.06 -1.41 -32.63
CA ASN A 167 -18.01 -0.17 -33.41
C ASN A 167 -17.42 1.01 -32.62
N LEU A 168 -16.54 0.72 -31.67
CA LEU A 168 -15.86 1.73 -30.89
C LEU A 168 -14.83 2.42 -31.79
N LYS A 169 -15.04 3.70 -32.13
CA LYS A 169 -14.05 4.56 -32.81
C LYS A 169 -12.90 4.93 -31.86
N LEU A 170 -12.32 3.94 -31.21
CA LEU A 170 -11.15 4.08 -30.35
C LEU A 170 -9.90 3.98 -31.22
N GLU A 171 -8.93 4.82 -30.95
CA GLU A 171 -7.61 4.75 -31.56
C GLU A 171 -6.74 3.72 -30.83
N SER A 172 -5.64 3.29 -31.44
CA SER A 172 -4.68 2.41 -30.76
C SER A 172 -4.17 3.09 -29.48
N GLY A 173 -4.28 2.39 -28.35
CA GLY A 173 -3.97 3.00 -27.06
C GLY A 173 -4.55 2.26 -25.86
N ILE A 174 -4.40 2.91 -24.70
CA ILE A 174 -4.87 2.41 -23.41
C ILE A 174 -6.08 3.22 -22.96
N TYR A 175 -7.10 2.51 -22.51
CA TYR A 175 -8.35 3.04 -21.98
C TYR A 175 -8.66 2.41 -20.63
N ILE A 176 -9.50 3.10 -19.85
CA ILE A 176 -10.01 2.60 -18.57
C ILE A 176 -11.50 2.38 -18.72
N TYR A 177 -12.01 1.22 -18.36
CA TYR A 177 -13.44 0.97 -18.28
C TYR A 177 -13.89 0.83 -16.83
N ARG A 178 -15.13 1.23 -16.56
CA ARG A 178 -15.74 1.18 -15.24
C ARG A 178 -17.18 0.69 -15.34
N ILE A 179 -17.54 -0.26 -14.49
CA ILE A 179 -18.90 -0.79 -14.36
C ILE A 179 -19.47 -0.32 -13.03
N LYS A 180 -20.69 0.21 -13.07
CA LYS A 180 -21.44 0.67 -11.91
C LYS A 180 -22.85 0.10 -11.93
N SER A 181 -23.43 -0.18 -10.78
CA SER A 181 -24.89 -0.37 -10.64
C SER A 181 -25.43 0.68 -9.67
N GLY A 182 -26.34 1.52 -10.14
CA GLY A 182 -26.80 2.69 -9.37
C GLY A 182 -25.63 3.58 -8.91
N LEU A 183 -25.48 3.72 -7.58
CA LEU A 183 -24.39 4.49 -6.95
C LEU A 183 -23.14 3.64 -6.65
N GLU A 184 -23.25 2.31 -6.78
CA GLU A 184 -22.19 1.39 -6.42
C GLU A 184 -21.20 1.19 -7.58
N PHE A 185 -19.92 1.20 -7.24
CA PHE A 185 -18.85 0.84 -8.14
C PHE A 185 -18.62 -0.67 -8.06
N ILE A 186 -18.68 -1.35 -9.21
CA ILE A 186 -18.59 -2.82 -9.25
C ILE A 186 -17.21 -3.25 -9.74
N LYS A 187 -16.76 -2.69 -10.86
CA LYS A 187 -15.50 -3.13 -11.49
C LYS A 187 -14.83 -1.99 -12.24
N GLU A 188 -13.51 -2.01 -12.26
CA GLU A 188 -12.70 -1.23 -13.17
C GLU A 188 -11.61 -2.12 -13.77
N GLY A 189 -11.20 -1.77 -14.98
CA GLY A 189 -10.10 -2.45 -15.63
C GLY A 189 -9.52 -1.65 -16.79
N LYS A 190 -8.44 -2.19 -17.33
CA LYS A 190 -7.71 -1.63 -18.46
C LYS A 190 -8.16 -2.29 -19.75
N LEU A 191 -8.35 -1.49 -20.78
CA LEU A 191 -8.61 -1.94 -22.14
C LEU A 191 -7.45 -1.50 -23.05
N VAL A 192 -6.93 -2.43 -23.85
CA VAL A 192 -5.83 -2.19 -24.79
C VAL A 192 -6.32 -2.38 -26.22
N ILE A 193 -6.25 -1.31 -27.01
CA ILE A 193 -6.61 -1.32 -28.43
C ILE A 193 -5.35 -1.32 -29.30
N ILE A 194 -5.26 -2.27 -30.23
CA ILE A 194 -4.17 -2.42 -31.21
C ILE A 194 -4.81 -2.65 -32.59
N LYS A 195 -4.73 -1.65 -33.47
CA LYS A 195 -5.12 -1.74 -34.89
C LYS A 195 -3.92 -2.00 -35.80
#